data_AF-A0A2S2E673-F1
#
_entry.id   AF-A0A2S2E673-F1
#
_cell.length_a   1.000
_cell.length_b   1.000
_cell.length_c   1.000
_cell.angle_alpha   90.00
_cell.angle_beta   90.00
_cell.angle_gamma   90.00
#
_symmetry.space_group_name_H-M   'P 1'
#
loop_
_entity.id
_entity.type
_entity.pdbx_description
1 polymer ?
#
loop_
_entity_poly.entity_id
_entity_poly.type
_entity_poly.pdbx_seq_one_letter_code
_entity_poly.pdbx_strand_id
1 'polypeptide(L)'
;MSENQESLEQFCQRHPQWLWPYYQLQGGLFAAAACPEIPSPERWMGAVVTAPDPLSQQQTDTMADHLMAAFKTQLLAMRDERVDFPEACVYSSDITSESPLSQWLQGCLHMHQQLEPVWQHAWHKMHSLAPEQAPLAGKNLRHVLNLFATFADLPRAKQEAEQRGNAALLEQLDGVAGGLTPALQSYVALAGQLASFLPNQFETYQAQPGKE
;
A
#
# COMPACT_ATOMS: atom_id res chain seq x y z
N MET A 1 -32.58 10.75 7.00
CA MET A 1 -31.73 11.82 7.58
C MET A 1 -30.36 11.22 7.72
N SER A 2 -29.51 11.40 6.72
CA SER A 2 -28.18 10.79 6.72
C SER A 2 -27.30 11.61 7.65
N GLU A 3 -26.84 11.02 8.75
CA GLU A 3 -25.79 11.59 9.58
C GLU A 3 -24.63 11.97 8.67
N ASN A 4 -24.11 13.17 8.89
CA ASN A 4 -23.00 13.73 8.14
C ASN A 4 -21.74 12.91 8.49
N GLN A 5 -21.54 11.78 7.81
CA GLN A 5 -20.44 10.88 8.08
C GLN A 5 -19.14 11.60 7.72
N GLU A 6 -18.30 11.80 8.73
CA GLU A 6 -16.98 12.39 8.57
C GLU A 6 -16.13 11.59 7.55
N SER A 7 -15.42 12.29 6.68
CA SER A 7 -14.45 11.64 5.79
C SER A 7 -13.17 11.27 6.55
N LEU A 8 -12.45 10.24 6.08
CA LEU A 8 -11.15 9.88 6.67
C LEU A 8 -10.15 11.04 6.65
N GLU A 9 -10.18 11.88 5.62
CA GLU A 9 -9.32 13.07 5.54
C GLU A 9 -9.62 14.06 6.67
N GLN A 10 -10.89 14.38 6.90
CA GLN A 10 -11.33 15.26 7.98
C GLN A 10 -10.97 14.67 9.35
N PHE A 11 -11.10 13.34 9.51
CA PHE A 11 -10.70 12.63 10.72
C PHE A 11 -9.20 12.78 10.99
N CYS A 12 -8.34 12.51 9.99
CA CYS A 12 -6.89 12.67 10.09
C CYS A 12 -6.49 14.12 10.40
N GLN A 13 -7.17 15.11 9.81
CA GLN A 13 -6.92 16.53 10.07
C GLN A 13 -7.28 16.94 11.51
N ARG A 14 -8.35 16.36 12.09
CA ARG A 14 -8.74 16.63 13.47
C ARG A 14 -7.86 15.90 14.49
N HIS A 15 -7.33 14.74 14.11
CA HIS A 15 -6.55 13.86 14.98
C HIS A 15 -5.17 13.55 14.39
N PRO A 16 -4.32 14.56 14.09
CA PRO A 16 -3.06 14.37 13.38
C PRO A 16 -2.03 13.55 14.17
N GLN A 17 -2.19 13.43 15.49
CA GLN A 17 -1.33 12.65 16.37
C GLN A 17 -1.80 11.21 16.57
N TRP A 18 -2.94 10.78 16.01
CA TRP A 18 -3.46 9.43 16.22
C TRP A 18 -3.08 8.45 15.12
N LEU A 19 -2.92 8.94 13.89
CA LEU A 19 -2.68 8.15 12.70
C LEU A 19 -1.54 8.75 11.88
N TRP A 20 -1.06 8.01 10.89
CA TRP A 20 -0.31 8.60 9.79
C TRP A 20 -1.11 9.75 9.12
N PRO A 21 -0.41 10.77 8.57
CA PRO A 21 -1.01 11.77 7.69
C PRO A 21 -1.84 11.13 6.58
N TYR A 22 -2.90 11.81 6.15
CA TYR A 22 -3.92 11.24 5.27
C TYR A 22 -3.38 10.52 4.02
N TYR A 23 -2.52 11.16 3.23
CA TYR A 23 -1.98 10.54 2.01
C TYR A 23 -1.07 9.35 2.33
N GLN A 24 -0.26 9.45 3.39
CA GLN A 24 0.55 8.33 3.86
C GLN A 24 -0.32 7.16 4.32
N LEU A 25 -1.41 7.43 5.04
CA LEU A 25 -2.39 6.43 5.43
C LEU A 25 -3.03 5.76 4.21
N GLN A 26 -3.44 6.53 3.19
CA GLN A 26 -4.00 5.97 1.96
C GLN A 26 -3.04 5.03 1.23
N GLY A 27 -1.76 5.41 1.09
CA GLY A 27 -0.75 4.54 0.51
C GLY A 27 -0.52 3.28 1.34
N GLY A 28 -0.57 3.39 2.67
CA GLY A 28 -0.52 2.24 3.57
C GLY A 28 -1.70 1.29 3.38
N LEU A 29 -2.93 1.83 3.34
CA LEU A 29 -4.15 1.05 3.10
C LEU A 29 -4.12 0.34 1.74
N PHE A 30 -3.61 1.01 0.70
CA PHE A 30 -3.35 0.40 -0.60
C PHE A 30 -2.42 -0.79 -0.47
N ALA A 31 -1.25 -0.63 0.14
CA ALA A 31 -0.28 -1.73 0.28
C ALA A 31 -0.82 -2.90 1.12
N ALA A 32 -1.63 -2.62 2.15
CA ALA A 32 -2.29 -3.65 2.94
C ALA A 32 -3.34 -4.42 2.14
N ALA A 33 -4.10 -3.73 1.28
CA ALA A 33 -5.12 -4.35 0.44
C ALA A 33 -4.49 -5.15 -0.73
N ALA A 34 -3.35 -4.68 -1.25
CA ALA A 34 -2.56 -5.35 -2.28
C ALA A 34 -1.55 -6.36 -1.71
N CYS A 35 -1.79 -6.91 -0.52
CA CYS A 35 -0.93 -7.95 0.04
C CYS A 35 -1.33 -9.33 -0.52
N PRO A 36 -0.39 -10.27 -0.77
CA PRO A 36 -0.72 -11.62 -1.25
C PRO A 36 -1.71 -12.38 -0.37
N GLU A 37 -1.73 -12.08 0.92
CA GLU A 37 -2.72 -12.57 1.88
C GLU A 37 -3.25 -11.35 2.64
N ILE A 38 -4.57 -11.20 2.74
CA ILE A 38 -5.16 -10.05 3.44
C ILE A 38 -4.77 -10.11 4.93
N PRO A 39 -3.99 -9.13 5.45
CA PRO A 39 -3.57 -9.15 6.83
C PRO A 39 -4.76 -8.90 7.77
N SER A 40 -4.69 -9.45 8.98
CA SER A 40 -5.69 -9.16 10.01
C SER A 40 -5.68 -7.66 10.38
N PRO A 41 -6.84 -7.09 10.78
CA PRO A 41 -6.93 -5.68 11.18
C PRO A 41 -5.89 -5.27 12.21
N GLU A 42 -5.62 -6.10 13.21
CA GLU A 42 -4.67 -5.82 14.28
C GLU A 42 -3.26 -5.58 13.72
N ARG A 43 -2.88 -6.32 12.67
CA ARG A 43 -1.55 -6.23 12.08
C ARG A 43 -1.35 -4.94 11.30
N TRP A 44 -2.26 -4.59 10.40
CA TRP A 44 -2.08 -3.40 9.56
C TRP A 44 -2.54 -2.12 10.27
N MET A 45 -3.60 -2.16 11.09
CA MET A 45 -4.04 -0.99 11.85
C MET A 45 -3.00 -0.61 12.89
N GLY A 46 -2.41 -1.59 13.58
CA GLY A 46 -1.36 -1.33 14.56
C GLY A 46 -0.16 -0.59 13.95
N ALA A 47 0.12 -0.79 12.67
CA ALA A 47 1.20 -0.10 11.98
C ALA A 47 0.91 1.39 11.68
N VAL A 48 -0.36 1.77 11.49
CA VAL A 48 -0.74 3.14 11.11
C VAL A 48 -1.09 4.04 12.29
N VAL A 49 -1.29 3.46 13.47
CA VAL A 49 -1.59 4.20 14.71
C VAL A 49 -0.31 4.82 15.26
N THR A 50 -0.37 6.13 15.55
CA THR A 50 0.74 6.95 16.06
C THR A 50 0.42 7.64 17.38
N ALA A 51 -0.75 7.35 17.97
CA ALA A 51 -1.23 7.93 19.22
C ALA A 51 -0.13 7.89 20.32
N PRO A 52 0.25 9.05 20.90
CA PRO A 52 1.29 9.08 21.92
C PRO A 52 0.84 8.46 23.25
N ASP A 53 -0.46 8.55 23.53
CA ASP A 53 -1.10 8.00 24.71
C ASP A 53 -2.19 6.99 24.32
N PRO A 54 -2.51 6.01 25.18
CA PRO A 54 -3.62 5.09 24.94
C PRO A 54 -4.93 5.84 24.74
N LEU A 55 -5.59 5.58 23.61
CA LEU A 55 -6.91 6.10 23.31
C LEU A 55 -7.95 5.42 24.21
N SER A 56 -9.04 6.12 24.53
CA SER A 56 -10.19 5.49 25.17
C SER A 56 -10.81 4.44 24.24
N GLN A 57 -11.63 3.54 24.80
CA GLN A 57 -12.32 2.52 24.00
C GLN A 57 -13.14 3.17 22.88
N GLN A 58 -13.92 4.20 23.20
CA GLN A 58 -14.75 4.91 22.22
C GLN A 58 -13.92 5.55 21.09
N GLN A 59 -12.76 6.12 21.42
CA GLN A 59 -11.86 6.73 20.45
C GLN A 59 -11.25 5.66 19.53
N THR A 60 -10.84 4.54 20.11
CA THR A 60 -10.31 3.38 19.37
C THR A 60 -11.35 2.83 18.41
N ASP A 61 -12.59 2.63 18.87
CA ASP A 61 -13.68 2.11 18.04
C ASP A 61 -13.98 3.07 16.87
N THR A 62 -14.09 4.37 17.16
CA THR A 62 -14.34 5.40 16.13
C THR A 62 -13.23 5.42 15.08
N MET A 63 -11.96 5.36 15.51
CA MET A 63 -10.81 5.31 14.62
C MET A 63 -10.82 4.03 13.76
N ALA A 64 -11.06 2.88 14.38
CA ALA A 64 -11.13 1.59 13.70
C ALA A 64 -12.24 1.57 12.63
N ASP A 65 -13.39 2.17 12.90
CA ASP A 65 -14.50 2.26 11.94
C ASP A 65 -14.11 3.05 10.67
N HIS A 66 -13.44 4.20 10.83
CA HIS A 66 -12.95 4.98 9.69
C HIS A 66 -11.91 4.22 8.88
N LEU A 67 -10.95 3.57 9.56
CA LEU A 67 -9.92 2.76 8.93
C LEU A 67 -10.52 1.56 8.18
N MET A 68 -11.46 0.83 8.79
CA MET A 68 -12.13 -0.30 8.14
C MET A 68 -12.96 0.15 6.93
N ALA A 69 -13.65 1.27 7.01
CA ALA A 69 -14.42 1.79 5.89
C ALA A 69 -13.51 2.14 4.70
N ALA A 70 -12.38 2.80 4.97
CA ALA A 70 -11.40 3.12 3.93
C ALA A 70 -10.73 1.86 3.35
N PHE A 71 -10.38 0.89 4.20
CA PHE A 71 -9.81 -0.39 3.76
C PHE A 71 -10.78 -1.17 2.87
N LYS A 72 -12.06 -1.26 3.24
CA LYS A 72 -13.11 -1.88 2.41
C LYS A 72 -13.26 -1.19 1.07
N THR A 73 -13.22 0.14 1.06
CA THR A 73 -13.27 0.92 -0.19
C THR A 73 -12.09 0.58 -1.09
N GLN A 74 -10.89 0.45 -0.54
CA GLN A 74 -9.69 0.07 -1.27
C GLN A 74 -9.78 -1.35 -1.85
N LEU A 75 -10.28 -2.31 -1.08
CA LEU A 75 -10.51 -3.68 -1.54
C LEU A 75 -11.51 -3.74 -2.70
N LEU A 76 -12.60 -2.96 -2.61
CA LEU A 76 -13.59 -2.86 -3.69
C LEU A 76 -12.97 -2.25 -4.95
N ALA A 77 -12.17 -1.20 -4.82
CA ALA A 77 -11.47 -0.59 -5.96
C ALA A 77 -10.55 -1.60 -6.66
N MET A 78 -9.76 -2.38 -5.90
CA MET A 78 -8.89 -3.42 -6.47
C MET A 78 -9.67 -4.55 -7.15
N ARG A 79 -10.77 -5.00 -6.54
CA ARG A 79 -11.66 -6.00 -7.15
C ARG A 79 -12.23 -5.51 -8.49
N ASP A 80 -12.54 -4.22 -8.57
CA ASP A 80 -13.08 -3.59 -9.78
C ASP A 80 -11.96 -3.15 -10.76
N GLU A 81 -10.72 -3.60 -10.55
CA GLU A 81 -9.53 -3.26 -11.36
C GLU A 81 -9.23 -1.75 -11.44
N ARG A 82 -9.72 -0.97 -10.47
CA ARG A 82 -9.47 0.47 -10.34
C ARG A 82 -8.21 0.70 -9.49
N VAL A 83 -7.06 0.53 -10.13
CA VAL A 83 -5.73 0.68 -9.53
C VAL A 83 -5.06 1.93 -10.09
N ASP A 84 -5.36 3.07 -9.46
CA ASP A 84 -4.84 4.39 -9.82
C ASP A 84 -4.50 5.21 -8.57
N PHE A 85 -3.71 6.27 -8.75
CA PHE A 85 -3.45 7.23 -7.70
C PHE A 85 -4.69 8.09 -7.40
N PRO A 86 -4.86 8.57 -6.15
CA PRO A 86 -5.80 9.64 -5.85
C PRO A 86 -5.54 10.87 -6.73
N GLU A 87 -6.59 11.63 -7.05
CA GLU A 87 -6.50 12.82 -7.94
C GLU A 87 -5.45 13.84 -7.47
N ALA A 88 -5.25 13.98 -6.16
CA ALA A 88 -4.26 14.89 -5.58
C ALA A 88 -2.80 14.40 -5.69
N CYS A 89 -2.58 13.11 -5.94
CA CYS A 89 -1.26 12.49 -6.05
C CYS A 89 -0.69 12.66 -7.46
N VAL A 90 -0.45 13.91 -7.85
CA VAL A 90 0.10 14.27 -9.17
C VAL A 90 1.61 14.45 -9.08
N TYR A 91 2.32 13.92 -10.07
CA TYR A 91 3.76 14.14 -10.20
C TYR A 91 4.06 15.57 -10.67
N SER A 92 5.10 16.16 -10.08
CA SER A 92 5.77 17.37 -10.58
C SER A 92 7.29 17.24 -10.40
N SER A 93 8.06 18.00 -11.18
CA SER A 93 9.53 18.00 -11.06
C SER A 93 10.02 18.46 -9.68
N ASP A 94 9.17 19.20 -8.96
CA ASP A 94 9.48 19.88 -7.70
C ASP A 94 8.81 19.21 -6.49
N ILE A 95 8.35 17.95 -6.62
CA ILE A 95 7.79 17.24 -5.47
C ILE A 95 8.81 17.17 -4.33
N THR A 96 8.29 17.32 -3.12
CA THR A 96 9.01 17.23 -1.84
C THR A 96 8.46 16.06 -1.03
N SER A 97 9.09 15.73 0.10
CA SER A 97 8.56 14.74 1.05
C SER A 97 7.13 15.02 1.51
N GLU A 98 6.71 16.28 1.48
CA GLU A 98 5.38 16.74 1.91
C GLU A 98 4.33 16.71 0.79
N SER A 99 4.74 16.42 -0.45
CA SER A 99 3.81 16.34 -1.58
C SER A 99 2.89 15.12 -1.42
N PRO A 100 1.61 15.20 -1.80
CA PRO A 100 0.66 14.09 -1.67
C PRO A 100 1.17 12.77 -2.25
N LEU A 101 1.74 12.81 -3.46
CA LEU A 101 2.31 11.63 -4.12
C LEU A 101 3.46 11.02 -3.30
N SER A 102 4.37 11.84 -2.79
CA SER A 102 5.50 11.36 -1.99
C SER A 102 5.05 10.75 -0.67
N GLN A 103 4.14 11.41 0.06
CA GLN A 103 3.56 10.85 1.29
C GLN A 103 2.84 9.53 1.02
N TRP A 104 2.06 9.45 -0.05
CA TRP A 104 1.37 8.22 -0.46
C TRP A 104 2.35 7.09 -0.74
N LEU A 105 3.40 7.33 -1.51
CA LEU A 105 4.42 6.33 -1.81
C LEU A 105 5.20 5.90 -0.56
N GLN A 106 5.53 6.83 0.34
CA GLN A 106 6.12 6.50 1.64
C GLN A 106 5.21 5.58 2.45
N GLY A 107 3.91 5.87 2.51
CA GLY A 107 2.92 5.02 3.17
C GLY A 107 2.87 3.61 2.59
N CYS A 108 2.85 3.51 1.26
CA CYS A 108 2.88 2.23 0.55
C CYS A 108 4.15 1.43 0.89
N LEU A 109 5.32 2.06 0.86
CA LEU A 109 6.61 1.42 1.17
C LEU A 109 6.70 0.99 2.63
N HIS A 110 6.32 1.85 3.57
CA HIS A 110 6.33 1.53 4.99
C HIS A 110 5.43 0.34 5.30
N MET A 111 4.20 0.34 4.78
CA MET A 111 3.29 -0.79 5.00
C MET A 111 3.78 -2.06 4.31
N HIS A 112 4.34 -1.97 3.10
CA HIS A 112 4.98 -3.13 2.45
C HIS A 112 6.05 -3.75 3.34
N GLN A 113 6.90 -2.93 3.96
CA GLN A 113 7.92 -3.40 4.90
C GLN A 113 7.32 -4.08 6.14
N GLN A 114 6.27 -3.51 6.73
CA GLN A 114 5.57 -4.13 7.88
C GLN A 114 4.92 -5.49 7.53
N LEU A 115 4.52 -5.63 6.27
CA LEU A 115 3.92 -6.85 5.73
C LEU A 115 4.93 -7.76 5.04
N GLU A 116 6.23 -7.47 5.09
CA GLU A 116 7.28 -8.30 4.48
C GLU A 116 7.13 -9.78 4.85
N PRO A 117 6.84 -10.19 6.11
CA PRO A 117 6.67 -11.60 6.42
C PRO A 117 5.53 -12.28 5.65
N VAL A 118 4.47 -11.55 5.29
CA VAL A 118 3.36 -12.06 4.46
C VAL A 118 3.82 -12.27 3.02
N TRP A 119 4.55 -11.29 2.48
CA TRP A 119 5.15 -11.38 1.15
C TRP A 119 6.15 -12.54 1.05
N GLN A 120 7.04 -12.67 2.03
CA GLN A 120 8.02 -13.76 2.11
C GLN A 120 7.34 -15.12 2.24
N HIS A 121 6.25 -15.23 2.99
CA HIS A 121 5.50 -16.48 3.08
C HIS A 121 4.99 -16.94 1.71
N ALA A 122 4.29 -16.06 0.98
CA ALA A 122 3.78 -16.35 -0.36
C ALA A 122 4.93 -16.61 -1.36
N TRP A 123 6.03 -15.88 -1.21
CA TRP A 123 7.24 -16.09 -2.00
C TRP A 123 7.82 -17.49 -1.86
N HIS A 124 7.97 -17.97 -0.62
CA HIS A 124 8.48 -19.31 -0.36
C HIS A 124 7.59 -20.39 -0.96
N LYS A 125 6.27 -20.18 -0.97
CA LYS A 125 5.31 -21.07 -1.64
C LYS A 125 5.51 -21.09 -3.16
N MET A 126 5.58 -19.92 -3.79
CA MET A 126 5.89 -19.82 -5.22
C MET A 126 7.23 -20.49 -5.53
N HIS A 127 8.27 -20.22 -4.76
CA HIS A 127 9.59 -20.81 -4.99
C HIS A 127 9.59 -22.35 -4.90
N SER A 128 8.77 -22.92 -4.02
CA SER A 128 8.63 -24.37 -3.89
C SER A 128 7.81 -25.01 -5.00
N LEU A 129 6.80 -24.31 -5.54
CA LEU A 129 5.83 -24.86 -6.50
C LEU A 129 6.15 -24.53 -7.96
N ALA A 130 6.76 -23.37 -8.20
CA ALA A 130 7.09 -22.80 -9.50
C ALA A 130 8.42 -22.01 -9.42
N PRO A 131 9.56 -22.67 -9.14
CA PRO A 131 10.86 -22.02 -8.96
C PRO A 131 11.31 -21.19 -10.16
N GLU A 132 10.87 -21.54 -11.37
CA GLU A 132 11.16 -20.84 -12.62
C GLU A 132 10.52 -19.44 -12.70
N GLN A 133 9.41 -19.20 -11.98
CA GLN A 133 8.72 -17.90 -11.97
C GLN A 133 9.35 -16.92 -10.97
N ALA A 134 10.01 -17.44 -9.93
CA ALA A 134 10.54 -16.63 -8.83
C ALA A 134 11.55 -15.54 -9.25
N PRO A 135 12.50 -15.78 -10.18
CA PRO A 135 13.43 -14.73 -10.61
C PRO A 135 12.75 -13.55 -11.29
N LEU A 136 11.75 -13.81 -12.14
CA LEU A 136 11.03 -12.76 -12.86
C LEU A 136 10.16 -11.95 -11.90
N ALA A 137 9.40 -12.63 -11.03
CA ALA A 137 8.65 -12.00 -9.95
C ALA A 137 9.57 -11.08 -9.12
N GLY A 138 10.78 -11.55 -8.79
CA GLY A 138 11.71 -10.81 -7.91
C GLY A 138 12.25 -9.56 -8.57
N LYS A 139 12.54 -9.67 -9.87
CA LYS A 139 12.93 -8.53 -10.68
C LYS A 139 11.82 -7.49 -10.78
N ASN A 140 10.57 -7.93 -10.97
CA ASN A 140 9.41 -7.06 -11.08
C ASN A 140 9.13 -6.32 -9.77
N LEU A 141 9.10 -7.03 -8.64
CA LEU A 141 8.90 -6.40 -7.33
C LEU A 141 9.97 -5.36 -7.04
N ARG A 142 11.24 -5.72 -7.25
CA ARG A 142 12.36 -4.80 -7.03
C ARG A 142 12.25 -3.55 -7.92
N HIS A 143 11.86 -3.72 -9.18
CA HIS A 143 11.69 -2.58 -10.08
C HIS A 143 10.60 -1.62 -9.57
N VAL A 144 9.43 -2.15 -9.20
CA VAL A 144 8.31 -1.39 -8.63
C VAL A 144 8.72 -0.66 -7.36
N LEU A 145 9.33 -1.36 -6.40
CA LEU A 145 9.73 -0.76 -5.12
C LEU A 145 10.80 0.32 -5.29
N ASN A 146 11.75 0.13 -6.22
CA ASN A 146 12.74 1.16 -6.54
C ASN A 146 12.08 2.41 -7.14
N LEU A 147 11.07 2.23 -7.99
CA LEU A 147 10.33 3.34 -8.56
C LEU A 147 9.57 4.11 -7.47
N PHE A 148 8.85 3.39 -6.59
CA PHE A 148 8.16 4.01 -5.46
C PHE A 148 9.14 4.74 -4.54
N ALA A 149 10.27 4.12 -4.20
CA ALA A 149 11.30 4.72 -3.36
C ALA A 149 11.87 6.01 -3.97
N THR A 150 12.06 6.04 -5.29
CA THR A 150 12.56 7.22 -6.02
C THR A 150 11.61 8.41 -5.85
N PHE A 151 10.30 8.21 -5.97
CA PHE A 151 9.32 9.30 -5.88
C PHE A 151 8.76 9.53 -4.47
N ALA A 152 8.98 8.60 -3.54
CA ALA A 152 8.74 8.79 -2.11
C ALA A 152 9.64 9.87 -1.51
N ASP A 153 10.88 10.02 -2.03
CA ASP A 153 11.82 11.07 -1.66
C ASP A 153 12.68 11.48 -2.89
N LEU A 154 12.04 12.19 -3.83
CA LEU A 154 12.70 12.65 -5.05
C LEU A 154 13.90 13.56 -4.80
N PRO A 155 13.87 14.52 -3.84
CA PRO A 155 15.04 15.34 -3.53
C PRO A 155 16.28 14.50 -3.16
N ARG A 156 16.09 13.50 -2.30
CA ARG A 156 17.17 12.58 -1.95
C ARG A 156 17.61 11.72 -3.13
N ALA A 157 16.66 11.19 -3.91
CA ALA A 157 16.98 10.39 -5.09
C ALA A 157 17.81 11.17 -6.12
N LYS A 158 17.49 12.47 -6.34
CA LYS A 158 18.27 13.38 -7.18
C LYS A 158 19.69 13.55 -6.64
N GLN A 159 19.83 13.83 -5.33
CA GLN A 159 21.13 13.99 -4.68
C GLN A 159 21.99 12.71 -4.80
N GLU A 160 21.41 11.53 -4.59
CA GLU A 160 22.12 10.25 -4.74
C GLU A 160 22.53 9.99 -6.19
N ALA A 161 21.70 10.38 -7.17
CA ALA A 161 22.02 10.25 -8.59
C ALA A 161 23.18 11.16 -9.01
N GLU A 162 23.19 12.41 -8.54
CA GLU A 162 24.30 13.35 -8.76
C GLU A 162 25.62 12.80 -8.20
N GLN A 163 25.60 12.30 -6.95
CA GLN A 163 26.79 11.72 -6.31
C GLN A 163 27.33 10.50 -7.04
N ARG A 164 26.45 9.72 -7.70
CA ARG A 164 26.82 8.53 -8.48
C ARG A 164 27.11 8.84 -9.95
N GLY A 165 27.05 10.10 -10.37
CA GLY A 165 27.24 10.50 -11.77
C GLY A 165 26.15 10.00 -12.72
N ASN A 166 24.94 9.71 -12.20
CA ASN A 166 23.81 9.21 -12.99
C ASN A 166 22.93 10.36 -13.49
N ALA A 167 23.48 11.20 -14.39
CA ALA A 167 22.76 12.31 -15.00
C ALA A 167 21.52 11.86 -15.80
N ALA A 168 21.54 10.63 -16.34
CA ALA A 168 20.44 10.07 -17.12
C ALA A 168 19.13 9.97 -16.33
N LEU A 169 19.17 9.67 -15.02
CA LEU A 169 17.96 9.65 -14.20
C LEU A 169 17.34 11.05 -14.13
N LEU A 170 18.15 12.09 -13.97
CA LEU A 170 17.70 13.48 -13.84
C LEU A 170 17.07 13.99 -15.14
N GLU A 171 17.63 13.61 -16.29
CA GLU A 171 17.14 13.98 -17.61
C GLU A 171 15.85 13.26 -18.00
N GLN A 172 15.56 12.11 -17.38
CA GLN A 172 14.44 11.25 -17.76
C GLN A 172 13.32 11.18 -16.69
N LEU A 173 13.35 12.04 -15.67
CA LEU A 173 12.41 11.97 -14.55
C LEU A 173 10.93 11.94 -14.98
N ASP A 174 10.53 12.78 -15.94
CA ASP A 174 9.16 12.79 -16.46
C ASP A 174 8.78 11.44 -17.10
N GLY A 175 9.70 10.86 -17.87
CA GLY A 175 9.51 9.55 -18.50
C GLY A 175 9.46 8.42 -17.47
N VAL A 176 10.29 8.50 -16.44
CA VAL A 176 10.30 7.54 -15.33
C VAL A 176 9.03 7.66 -14.49
N ALA A 177 8.52 8.88 -14.26
CA ALA A 177 7.27 9.15 -13.55
C ALA A 177 6.05 8.57 -14.30
N GLY A 178 6.07 8.56 -15.64
CA GLY A 178 5.07 7.88 -16.46
C GLY A 178 4.93 6.37 -16.16
N GLY A 179 5.94 5.76 -15.54
CA GLY A 179 5.91 4.37 -15.09
C GLY A 179 5.21 4.13 -13.75
N LEU A 180 4.82 5.17 -13.00
CA LEU A 180 4.26 5.02 -11.65
C LEU A 180 2.93 4.25 -11.63
N THR A 181 1.96 4.63 -12.47
CA THR A 181 0.67 3.93 -12.55
C THR A 181 0.83 2.48 -13.04
N PRO A 182 1.58 2.19 -14.13
CA PRO A 182 1.90 0.81 -14.48
C PRO A 182 2.59 0.02 -13.37
N ALA A 183 3.43 0.66 -12.55
CA ALA A 183 4.09 0.01 -11.42
C ALA A 183 3.10 -0.35 -10.29
N LEU A 184 2.10 0.49 -10.00
CA LEU A 184 1.01 0.15 -9.08
C LEU A 184 0.25 -1.09 -9.55
N GLN A 185 -0.13 -1.12 -10.82
CA GLN A 185 -0.84 -2.25 -11.42
C GLN A 185 0.02 -3.52 -11.37
N SER A 186 1.32 -3.39 -11.66
CA SER A 186 2.28 -4.48 -11.54
C SER A 186 2.45 -4.99 -10.11
N TYR A 187 2.41 -4.09 -9.12
CA TYR A 187 2.45 -4.44 -7.69
C TYR A 187 1.24 -5.29 -7.29
N VAL A 188 0.03 -4.85 -7.65
CA VAL A 188 -1.22 -5.58 -7.38
C VAL A 188 -1.27 -6.92 -8.12
N ALA A 189 -0.89 -6.93 -9.40
CA ALA A 189 -0.86 -8.15 -10.20
C ALA A 189 0.12 -9.18 -9.62
N LEU A 190 1.31 -8.73 -9.17
CA LEU A 190 2.27 -9.61 -8.53
C LEU A 190 1.75 -10.16 -7.20
N ALA A 191 1.07 -9.33 -6.39
CA ALA A 191 0.45 -9.80 -5.17
C ALA A 191 -0.60 -10.89 -5.44
N GLY A 192 -1.45 -10.69 -6.46
CA GLY A 192 -2.42 -11.69 -6.92
C GLY A 192 -1.77 -12.96 -7.45
N GLN A 193 -0.65 -12.84 -8.19
CA GLN A 193 0.13 -14.00 -8.63
C GLN A 193 0.64 -14.80 -7.42
N LEU A 194 1.22 -14.13 -6.42
CA LEU A 194 1.71 -14.78 -5.20
C LEU A 194 0.57 -15.42 -4.40
N ALA A 195 -0.59 -14.75 -4.31
CA ALA A 195 -1.79 -15.26 -3.64
C ALA A 195 -2.25 -16.60 -4.23
N SER A 196 -2.08 -16.80 -5.54
CA SER A 196 -2.47 -18.05 -6.21
C SER A 196 -1.69 -19.30 -5.72
N PHE A 197 -0.55 -19.11 -5.05
CA PHE A 197 0.26 -20.17 -4.46
C PHE A 197 -0.06 -20.44 -2.98
N LEU A 198 -0.92 -19.63 -2.36
CA LEU A 198 -1.32 -19.80 -0.97
C LEU A 198 -2.50 -20.79 -0.85
N PRO A 199 -2.51 -21.67 0.16
CA PRO A 199 -3.64 -22.56 0.40
C PRO A 199 -4.88 -21.78 0.86
N ASN A 200 -6.07 -22.33 0.57
CA ASN A 200 -7.36 -21.95 1.16
C ASN A 200 -7.77 -20.47 1.01
N GLN A 201 -7.36 -19.77 -0.04
CA GLN A 201 -7.76 -18.38 -0.27
C GLN A 201 -9.29 -18.18 -0.44
N PHE A 202 -10.06 -19.26 -0.66
CA PHE A 202 -11.53 -19.23 -0.81
C PHE A 202 -12.30 -20.25 0.05
N GLU A 203 -11.65 -21.07 0.88
CA GLU A 203 -12.31 -22.19 1.58
C GLU A 203 -12.95 -21.82 2.93
N THR A 204 -13.74 -20.75 2.98
CA THR A 204 -14.59 -20.44 4.15
C THR A 204 -16.04 -20.13 3.79
N TYR A 205 -16.65 -20.83 2.84
CA TYR A 205 -18.11 -21.01 2.81
C TYR A 205 -18.49 -22.34 2.13
N GLN A 206 -18.05 -23.47 2.69
CA GLN A 206 -18.90 -24.66 2.58
C GLN A 206 -19.91 -24.59 3.73
N ALA A 207 -21.13 -24.17 3.40
CA ALA A 207 -22.27 -24.32 4.30
C ALA A 207 -22.28 -25.77 4.77
N GLN A 208 -22.12 -26.00 6.08
CA GLN A 208 -22.35 -27.31 6.66
C GLN A 208 -23.80 -27.70 6.30
N PRO A 209 -24.04 -28.85 5.64
CA PRO A 209 -25.40 -29.32 5.46
C PRO A 209 -25.96 -29.60 6.86
N GLY A 210 -27.07 -28.92 7.18
CA GLY A 210 -27.82 -29.15 8.40
C GLY A 210 -28.10 -30.63 8.54
N LYS A 211 -27.72 -31.20 9.69
CA LYS A 211 -28.17 -32.53 10.08
C LYS A 211 -29.66 -32.42 10.38
N GLU A 212 -30.46 -33.06 9.54
CA GLU A 212 -31.83 -33.48 9.87
C GLU A 212 -31.83 -34.49 11.03
#